data_AF-A0A482ZK84-F1
#
_entry.id   AF-A0A482ZK84-F1
#
_cell.length_a   1.000
_cell.length_b   1.000
_cell.length_c   1.000
_cell.angle_alpha   90.00
_cell.angle_beta   90.00
_cell.angle_gamma   90.00
#
_symmetry.space_group_name_H-M   'P 1'
#
loop_
_entity.id
_entity.type
_entity.pdbx_description
1 polymer ?
#
loop_
_entity_poly.entity_id
_entity_poly.type
_entity_poly.pdbx_seq_one_letter_code
_entity_poly.pdbx_strand_id
1 'polypeptide(L)' 'MNILIDTHIFLWAVNGDKRLKQKHIELLESAQHTFYLSTNING' A
#
# COMPACT_ATOMS: atom_id res chain seq x y z
N MET A 1 12.82 -5.60 -2.69
CA MET A 1 12.71 -4.25 -3.34
C MET A 1 11.97 -3.32 -2.40
N ASN A 2 12.35 -2.04 -2.37
CA ASN A 2 11.71 -1.04 -1.52
C ASN A 2 10.57 -0.35 -2.29
N ILE A 3 9.37 -0.33 -1.72
CA ILE A 3 8.17 0.24 -2.36
C ILE A 3 7.60 1.31 -1.43
N LEU A 4 7.48 2.54 -1.92
CA LEU A 4 6.76 3.60 -1.23
C LEU A 4 5.29 3.54 -1.63
N ILE A 5 4.40 3.40 -0.64
CA ILE A 5 2.96 3.36 -0.83
C ILE A 5 2.39 4.76 -0.61
N ASP A 6 1.56 5.23 -1.54
CA ASP A 6 0.76 6.45 -1.37
C ASP A 6 -0.35 6.22 -0.32
N THR A 7 -0.64 7.24 0.48
CA THR A 7 -1.65 7.18 1.54
C THR A 7 -3.01 6.67 1.04
N HIS A 8 -3.45 7.05 -0.15
CA HIS A 8 -4.74 6.58 -0.69
C HIS A 8 -4.72 5.09 -1.01
N ILE A 9 -3.59 4.56 -1.50
CA ILE A 9 -3.43 3.12 -1.75
C ILE A 9 -3.47 2.34 -0.43
N PHE A 10 -2.80 2.85 0.60
CA PHE A 10 -2.85 2.26 1.93
C PHE A 10 -4.29 2.26 2.48
N LEU A 11 -4.99 3.39 2.38
CA LEU A 11 -6.38 3.50 2.81
C LEU A 11 -7.30 2.55 2.04
N TRP A 12 -7.09 2.36 0.74
CA TRP A 12 -7.85 1.38 -0.04
C TRP A 12 -7.58 -0.05 0.42
N ALA A 13 -6.34 -0.39 0.76
CA ALA A 13 -5.96 -1.72 1.20
C ALA A 13 -6.60 -2.09 2.53
N VAL A 14 -6.53 -1.20 3.52
CA VAL A 14 -7.10 -1.45 4.86
C VAL A 14 -8.64 -1.47 4.88
N ASN A 15 -9.28 -0.83 3.89
CA ASN A 15 -10.74 -0.80 3.76
C ASN A 15 -11.30 -1.84 2.77
N GLY A 16 -10.45 -2.67 2.14
CA GLY A 16 -10.90 -3.64 1.13
C GLY A 16 -11.54 -2.99 -0.10
N ASP A 17 -11.04 -1.82 -0.54
CA ASP A 17 -11.62 -1.06 -1.64
C ASP A 17 -11.45 -1.79 -2.99
N LYS A 18 -12.53 -1.89 -3.75
CA LYS A 18 -12.62 -2.53 -5.07
C LYS A 18 -11.68 -1.97 -6.15
N ARG A 19 -11.09 -0.79 -5.94
CA ARG A 19 -10.06 -0.22 -6.84
C ARG A 19 -8.77 -1.03 -6.81
N LEU A 20 -8.50 -1.76 -5.73
CA LEU A 20 -7.38 -2.70 -5.67
C LEU A 20 -7.76 -4.00 -6.35
N LYS A 21 -7.11 -4.24 -7.50
CA LYS A 21 -7.20 -5.52 -8.21
C LYS A 21 -6.42 -6.59 -7.43
N GLN A 22 -6.77 -7.85 -7.64
CA GLN A 22 -6.14 -9.01 -7.00
C GLN A 22 -4.61 -8.96 -7.07
N LYS A 23 -4.03 -8.62 -8.23
CA LYS A 23 -2.57 -8.47 -8.40
C LYS A 23 -1.91 -7.44 -7.47
N HIS A 24 -2.64 -6.40 -7.04
CA HIS A 24 -2.14 -5.41 -6.10
C HIS A 24 -2.16 -5.97 -4.67
N ILE A 25 -3.20 -6.74 -4.33
CA ILE A 25 -3.30 -7.46 -3.04
C ILE A 25 -2.15 -8.45 -2.94
N GLU A 26 -1.95 -9.29 -3.95
CA GLU A 26 -0.86 -10.28 -4.02
C GLU A 26 0.53 -9.61 -3.88
N LEU A 27 0.71 -8.43 -4.49
CA LEU A 27 1.94 -7.66 -4.32
C LEU A 27 2.12 -7.20 -2.87
N LEU A 28 1.07 -6.67 -2.23
CA LEU A 28 1.11 -6.17 -0.85
C LEU A 28 1.29 -7.29 0.18
N GLU A 29 0.82 -8.50 -0.10
CA GLU A 29 0.98 -9.68 0.76
C GLU A 29 2.33 -10.39 0.56
N SER A 30 3.08 -10.04 -0.49
CA SER A 30 4.39 -10.62 -0.77
C SER A 30 5.44 -10.18 0.25
N ALA A 31 6.02 -11.16 0.96
CA ALA A 31 7.12 -10.95 1.90
C ALA A 31 8.47 -10.56 1.24
N GLN A 32 8.52 -10.46 -0.09
CA GLN A 32 9.74 -10.12 -0.84
C GLN A 32 10.01 -8.60 -0.95
N HIS A 33 9.08 -7.78 -0.45
CA HIS A 33 9.13 -6.33 -0.55
C HIS A 33 9.10 -5.68 0.83
N THR A 34 9.86 -4.60 0.97
CA THR A 34 9.76 -3.72 2.13
C THR A 34 8.90 -2.53 1.73
N PHE A 35 7.78 -2.35 2.42
CA PHE A 35 6.84 -1.27 2.17
C PHE A 35 7.08 -0.11 3.13
N TYR A 36 7.12 1.10 2.57
CA TYR A 36 7.22 2.34 3.30
C TYR A 36 5.94 3.16 3.09
N LEU A 37 5.53 3.88 4.12
CA LEU A 37 4.42 4.83 4.05
C LEU A 37 4.97 6.20 4.44
N SER A 38 4.71 7.22 3.62
CA SER A 38 5.08 8.59 3.98
C SER A 38 4.11 9.13 5.01
N THR A 39 4.60 9.51 6.19
CA THR A 39 3.84 10.30 7.15
C THR A 39 4.15 11.78 6.89
N ASN A 40 3.30 12.46 6.12
CA ASN A 40 3.40 13.92 6.04
C ASN A 40 3.06 14.51 7.41
N ILE A 41 4.08 14.84 8.19
CA ILE A 41 3.98 15.43 9.54
C ILE A 41 3.93 16.96 9.55
N ASN A 42 3.68 17.59 8.39
CA ASN A 42 3.42 19.03 8.33
C ASN A 42 1.91 19.27 8.34
N GLY A 43 1.37 19.44 9.54
CA GLY A 43 0.03 19.96 9.82
C GLY A 43 0.12 21.33 10.45
#